data_AF-A0A662VFP5-F1
#
_entry.id   AF-A0A662VFP5-F1
#
_cell.length_a   1.000
_cell.length_b   1.000
_cell.length_c   1.000
_cell.angle_alpha   90.00
_cell.angle_beta   90.00
_cell.angle_gamma   90.00
#
_symmetry.space_group_name_H-M   'P 1'
#
loop_
_entity.id
_entity.type
_entity.pdbx_description
1 polymer ?
#
loop_
_entity_poly.entity_id
_entity_poly.type
_entity_poly.pdbx_seq_one_letter_code
_entity_poly.pdbx_strand_id
1 'polypeptide(L)' 'YLYIVYPQDVVAILRLAYRLKITYYDASYVIASSELNVPLITDDTTLRNRIKSHRNVVKQILGKEVNVLSSDEYITYEST' A
#
# COMPACT_ATOMS: atom_id res chain seq x y z
N TYR A 1 19.83 7.85 10.00
CA TYR A 1 19.44 8.70 8.86
C TYR A 1 18.06 8.26 8.43
N LEU A 2 17.09 9.17 8.26
CA LEU A 2 15.74 8.80 7.82
C LEU A 2 15.73 8.74 6.28
N TYR A 3 15.31 7.61 5.70
CA TYR A 3 15.08 7.51 4.26
C TYR A 3 13.62 7.89 3.97
N ILE A 4 13.40 9.13 3.51
CA ILE A 4 12.08 9.68 3.21
C ILE A 4 11.84 9.61 1.71
N VAL A 5 10.67 9.11 1.33
CA VAL A 5 10.25 8.94 -0.07
C VAL A 5 8.95 9.68 -0.34
N TYR A 6 8.74 10.07 -1.59
CA TYR A 6 7.50 10.66 -2.08
C TYR A 6 6.99 9.82 -3.25
N PRO A 7 5.72 9.36 -3.25
CA PRO A 7 5.15 8.65 -4.38
C PRO A 7 5.08 9.58 -5.60
N GLN A 8 5.44 9.07 -6.78
CA GLN A 8 5.59 9.88 -7.99
C GLN A 8 4.30 9.94 -8.81
N ASP A 9 3.50 8.88 -8.83
CA ASP A 9 2.26 8.84 -9.63
C ASP A 9 1.04 9.39 -8.88
N VAL A 10 0.91 10.72 -8.87
CA VAL A 10 -0.23 11.44 -8.24
C VAL A 10 -1.58 11.01 -8.81
N VAL A 11 -1.64 10.68 -10.10
CA VAL A 11 -2.89 10.23 -10.76
C VAL A 11 -3.29 8.85 -10.24
N ALA A 12 -2.34 7.94 -10.07
CA ALA A 12 -2.58 6.64 -9.45
C ALA A 12 -3.03 6.78 -7.99
N ILE A 13 -2.44 7.70 -7.21
CA ILE A 13 -2.88 7.97 -5.82
C ILE A 13 -4.35 8.37 -5.80
N LEU A 14 -4.73 9.38 -6.58
CA LEU A 14 -6.12 9.87 -6.62
C LEU A 14 -7.10 8.81 -7.11
N ARG A 15 -6.72 8.06 -8.15
CA ARG A 15 -7.55 6.94 -8.66
C ARG A 15 -7.73 5.87 -7.61
N LEU A 16 -6.67 5.49 -6.91
CA LEU A 16 -6.72 4.47 -5.87
C LEU A 16 -7.58 4.92 -4.68
N ALA A 17 -7.35 6.14 -4.17
CA ALA A 17 -8.14 6.72 -3.09
C ALA A 17 -9.64 6.72 -3.42
N TYR A 18 -10.00 7.18 -4.62
CA TYR A 18 -11.38 7.20 -5.08
C TYR A 18 -12.01 5.80 -5.18
N ARG A 19 -11.27 4.84 -5.75
CA ARG A 19 -11.77 3.49 -6.04
C ARG A 19 -11.87 2.61 -4.79
N LEU A 20 -10.96 2.75 -3.84
CA LEU A 20 -10.96 2.00 -2.59
C LEU A 20 -11.74 2.71 -1.47
N LYS A 21 -12.15 3.97 -1.68
CA LYS A 21 -12.79 4.82 -0.64
C LYS A 21 -11.90 4.95 0.60
N ILE A 22 -10.62 5.20 0.37
CA ILE A 22 -9.60 5.45 1.41
C ILE A 22 -9.09 6.88 1.28
N THR A 23 -8.36 7.36 2.28
CA THR A 23 -7.82 8.72 2.24
C THR A 23 -6.73 8.84 1.18
N TYR A 24 -6.43 10.08 0.76
CA TYR A 24 -5.28 10.35 -0.10
C TYR A 24 -3.97 9.88 0.54
N TYR A 25 -3.84 10.00 1.86
CA TYR A 25 -2.65 9.56 2.61
C TYR A 25 -2.49 8.04 2.57
N ASP A 26 -3.56 7.28 2.83
CA ASP A 26 -3.52 5.81 2.75
C ASP A 26 -3.13 5.34 1.36
N ALA A 27 -3.76 5.94 0.33
CA ALA A 27 -3.41 5.65 -1.05
C ALA A 27 -1.95 5.99 -1.36
N SER A 28 -1.42 7.09 -0.82
CA SER A 28 -0.03 7.50 -1.01
C SER A 28 0.95 6.45 -0.46
N TYR A 29 0.67 5.84 0.70
CA TYR A 29 1.50 4.76 1.25
C TYR A 29 1.43 3.48 0.39
N VAL A 30 0.26 3.16 -0.16
CA VAL A 30 0.09 2.03 -1.09
C VAL A 30 0.86 2.26 -2.40
N ILE A 31 0.78 3.47 -2.97
CA ILE A 31 1.53 3.80 -4.19
C ILE A 31 3.04 3.79 -3.91
N ALA A 32 3.50 4.41 -2.82
CA ALA A 32 4.93 4.48 -2.49
C ALA A 32 5.55 3.09 -2.27
N SER A 33 4.89 2.22 -1.50
CA SER A 33 5.36 0.84 -1.28
C SER A 33 5.41 0.03 -2.58
N SER A 34 4.39 0.20 -3.44
CA SER A 34 4.38 -0.37 -4.77
C SER A 34 5.55 0.13 -5.63
N GLU A 35 5.76 1.44 -5.76
CA GLU A 35 6.86 2.02 -6.54
C GLU A 35 8.23 1.51 -6.11
N LEU A 36 8.44 1.33 -4.80
CA LEU A 36 9.68 0.80 -4.22
C LEU A 36 9.82 -0.72 -4.27
N ASN A 37 8.77 -1.45 -4.66
CA ASN A 37 8.70 -2.91 -4.61
C ASN A 37 8.93 -3.48 -3.19
N VAL A 38 8.35 -2.83 -2.18
CA VAL A 38 8.41 -3.28 -0.78
C VAL A 38 7.00 -3.58 -0.26
N PRO A 39 6.82 -4.43 0.76
CA PRO A 39 5.54 -4.58 1.42
C PRO A 39 5.08 -3.27 2.07
N LEU A 40 3.78 -3.00 2.03
CA LEU A 40 3.19 -1.98 2.88
C LEU A 40 3.08 -2.51 4.31
N ILE A 41 3.78 -1.90 5.25
CA ILE A 41 3.66 -2.23 6.67
C ILE A 41 2.64 -1.30 7.32
N THR A 42 1.55 -1.85 7.83
CA THR A 42 0.52 -1.09 8.54
C THR A 42 -0.31 -1.98 9.45
N ASP A 43 -0.61 -1.49 10.65
CA ASP A 43 -1.54 -2.12 11.60
C ASP A 43 -2.99 -1.60 11.43
N ASP A 44 -3.23 -0.71 10.45
CA ASP A 44 -4.57 -0.28 10.08
C ASP A 44 -5.34 -1.42 9.40
N THR A 45 -6.12 -2.14 10.21
CA THR A 45 -6.96 -3.24 9.74
C THR A 45 -8.01 -2.83 8.71
N THR A 46 -8.49 -1.58 8.74
CA THR A 46 -9.46 -1.07 7.77
C THR A 46 -8.82 -0.94 6.39
N LEU A 47 -7.64 -0.33 6.32
CA LEU A 47 -6.88 -0.20 5.07
C LEU A 47 -6.52 -1.57 4.49
N ARG A 48 -6.04 -2.49 5.33
CA ARG A 48 -5.72 -3.87 4.92
C ARG A 48 -6.92 -4.57 4.32
N ASN A 49 -8.08 -4.49 4.97
CA ASN A 49 -9.32 -5.09 4.48
C ASN A 49 -9.79 -4.45 3.17
N ARG A 50 -9.63 -3.13 3.00
CA ARG A 50 -9.94 -2.43 1.74
C ARG A 50 -9.06 -2.90 0.58
N ILE A 51 -7.75 -2.99 0.79
CA ILE A 51 -6.79 -3.49 -0.22
C ILE A 51 -7.14 -4.94 -0.60
N LYS A 52 -7.38 -5.81 0.40
CA LYS A 52 -7.71 -7.23 0.16
C LYS A 52 -9.02 -7.39 -0.61
N SER A 53 -10.08 -6.70 -0.20
CA SER A 53 -11.39 -6.77 -0.86
C SER A 53 -11.40 -6.19 -2.28
N HIS A 54 -10.44 -5.32 -2.61
CA HIS A 54 -10.32 -4.67 -3.92
C HIS A 54 -9.05 -5.10 -4.68
N ARG A 55 -8.49 -6.29 -4.39
CA ARG A 55 -7.21 -6.77 -4.96
C ARG A 55 -7.12 -6.62 -6.49
N ASN A 56 -8.20 -6.92 -7.21
CA ASN A 56 -8.25 -6.78 -8.67
C ASN A 56 -8.12 -5.33 -9.13
N VAL A 57 -8.76 -4.39 -8.43
CA VAL A 57 -8.68 -2.95 -8.71
C VAL A 57 -7.28 -2.43 -8.40
N VAL A 58 -6.69 -2.86 -7.28
CA VAL A 58 -5.32 -2.51 -6.91
C VAL A 58 -4.34 -2.97 -8.00
N LYS A 59 -4.43 -4.24 -8.42
CA LYS A 59 -3.60 -4.79 -9.51
C LYS A 59 -3.81 -4.07 -10.84
N GLN A 60 -5.05 -3.69 -11.16
CA GLN A 60 -5.34 -2.94 -12.39
C GLN A 60 -4.69 -1.54 -12.39
N ILE A 61 -4.69 -0.85 -11.25
CA ILE A 61 -4.13 0.51 -11.14
C ILE A 61 -2.60 0.46 -11.07
N LEU A 62 -2.04 -0.48 -10.32
CA LEU A 62 -0.60 -0.55 -10.03
C LEU A 62 0.19 -1.43 -11.01
N GLY A 63 -0.50 -2.22 -11.84
CA GLY A 63 0.12 -3.24 -12.69
C GLY A 63 0.67 -4.45 -11.92
N LYS A 64 0.63 -4.45 -10.60
CA LYS A 64 1.15 -5.51 -9.72
C LYS A 64 0.37 -5.60 -8.43
N GLU A 65 0.58 -6.70 -7.72
CA GLU A 65 0.00 -6.91 -6.40
C GLU A 65 0.81 -6.18 -5.34
N VAL A 66 0.12 -5.73 -4.29
CA VAL A 66 0.74 -5.12 -3.12
C VAL A 66 0.65 -6.12 -1.99
N ASN A 67 1.81 -6.50 -1.44
CA ASN A 67 1.86 -7.24 -0.20
C ASN A 67 1.64 -6.28 0.97
N VAL A 68 0.81 -6.66 1.94
CA VAL A 68 0.48 -5.82 3.11
C VAL A 68 0.64 -6.66 4.37
N LEU A 69 1.45 -6.17 5.30
CA LEU A 69 1.81 -6.85 6.54
C LEU A 69 1.52 -5.94 7.74
N SER A 70 1.27 -6.52 8.93
CA SER A 70 1.35 -5.81 10.21
C SER A 70 2.80 -5.66 10.62
N SER A 71 3.02 -4.85 11.64
CA SER A 71 4.30 -4.79 12.34
C SER A 71 4.72 -6.19 12.83
N ASP A 72 3.81 -6.96 13.44
CA ASP A 72 4.09 -8.31 13.95
C ASP A 72 4.43 -9.32 12.84
N GLU A 73 3.69 -9.29 11.72
CA GLU A 73 3.97 -10.15 10.56
C GLU A 73 5.33 -9.80 9.95
N TYR A 74 5.68 -8.52 9.88
CA TYR A 74 6.97 -8.06 9.38
C TYR A 74 8.14 -8.51 10.27
N ILE A 75 8.02 -8.34 11.58
CA ILE A 75 9.04 -8.78 12.55
C ILE A 75 9.27 -10.28 12.43
N THR A 76 8.19 -11.06 12.29
CA THR A 76 8.27 -12.51 12.10
C THR A 76 8.97 -12.86 10.78
N TYR A 77 8.60 -12.18 9.68
CA TYR A 77 9.21 -12.38 8.36
C TYR A 77 10.73 -12.12 8.37
N GLU A 78 11.18 -11.01 8.97
CA GLU A 78 12.61 -10.65 9.04
C GLU A 78 13.43 -11.55 9.96
N SER A 79 12.77 -12.29 10.86
CA SER A 79 13.41 -13.24 11.78
C SER A 79 13.61 -14.64 11.17
N THR A 80 13.18 -14.85 9.92
CA THR A 80 13.24 -16.14 9.20
C THR A 80 14.35 -16.13 8.16
#